data_AF-A0A927XQ09-F1
#
_entry.id   AF-A0A927XQ09-F1
#
_cell.length_a   1.000
_cell.length_b   1.000
_cell.length_c   1.000
_cell.angle_alpha   90.00
_cell.angle_beta   90.00
_cell.angle_gamma   90.00
#
_symmetry.space_group_name_H-M   'P 1'
#
loop_
_entity.id
_entity.type
_entity.pdbx_description
1 polymer ?
#
loop_
_entity_poly.entity_id
_entity_poly.type
_entity_poly.pdbx_seq_one_letter_code
_entity_poly.pdbx_strand_id
1 'polypeptide(L)'
;MDNIDIINRIQLAMIEREDTHPSIDVGDQAVIQSILHEIKLINESSVSFRNIEELSQYHIRGAGSIVSKYIWALKSQTARSGLLHHLMGNRSHHCARVKNCNELVWKLFLDYLSSDDCFDSGILNDYDNAFATLKPKEYATELIEVSKNPCLFNNMPRTMRMLASWQEPGFKDVLFDYFMNPQRIEEYLSKYSMDKRIHMDDDRIKREIDWWQKSGKYTTISGLKYYASEQTAAMLTQHASELEKEMKIELQKCTDRYAKSDIRYRYSSIQKTLRDSISYIEREITNGNG
;
A
#
# COMPACT_ATOMS: atom_id res chain seq x y z
N MET A 1 21.77 16.88 3.68
CA MET A 1 20.96 16.62 2.48
C MET A 1 19.52 16.77 2.92
N ASP A 2 18.89 17.90 2.60
CA ASP A 2 17.57 18.28 3.12
C ASP A 2 16.45 17.51 2.40
N ASN A 3 15.53 16.92 3.17
CA ASN A 3 14.39 16.13 2.69
C ASN A 3 13.44 16.89 1.74
N ILE A 4 13.53 18.22 1.69
CA ILE A 4 12.81 19.09 0.75
C ILE A 4 13.25 18.80 -0.71
N ASP A 5 14.44 18.23 -0.92
CA ASP A 5 15.03 18.00 -2.25
C ASP A 5 14.40 16.80 -3.00
N ILE A 6 13.90 15.76 -2.33
CA ILE A 6 13.33 14.58 -3.02
C ILE A 6 11.95 14.90 -3.62
N ILE A 7 11.05 15.48 -2.81
CA ILE A 7 9.71 15.86 -3.27
C ILE A 7 9.81 16.95 -4.35
N ASN A 8 10.71 17.93 -4.19
CA ASN A 8 10.91 18.96 -5.21
C ASN A 8 11.59 18.43 -6.47
N ARG A 9 12.48 17.43 -6.40
CA ARG A 9 13.05 16.79 -7.59
C ARG A 9 12.03 15.95 -8.34
N ILE A 10 11.13 15.27 -7.63
CA ILE A 10 9.97 14.59 -8.22
C ILE A 10 9.11 15.64 -8.94
N GLN A 11 8.82 16.79 -8.31
CA GLN A 11 8.05 17.88 -8.92
C GLN A 11 8.74 18.59 -10.09
N LEU A 12 10.07 18.74 -10.08
CA LEU A 12 10.82 19.39 -11.16
C LEU A 12 10.96 18.49 -12.40
N ALA A 13 11.00 17.17 -12.22
CA ALA A 13 10.92 16.22 -13.34
C ALA A 13 9.52 16.21 -14.01
N MET A 14 8.49 16.74 -13.34
CA MET A 14 7.10 16.78 -13.80
C MET A 14 6.76 17.99 -14.70
N ILE A 15 7.63 18.98 -14.86
CA ILE A 15 7.33 20.22 -15.61
C ILE A 15 7.67 20.13 -17.11
N GLU A 16 8.36 19.08 -17.57
CA GLU A 16 8.81 18.97 -18.98
C GLU A 16 7.97 18.07 -19.91
N ARG A 17 6.79 17.59 -19.51
CA ARG A 17 5.96 16.75 -20.40
C ARG A 17 4.46 17.06 -20.33
N GLU A 18 4.03 17.99 -21.18
CA GLU A 18 2.66 18.00 -21.71
C GLU A 18 2.57 16.96 -22.84
N ASP A 19 1.65 15.99 -22.76
CA ASP A 19 0.31 16.13 -23.34
C ASP A 19 -0.45 14.79 -23.41
N THR A 20 -1.71 14.83 -22.95
CA THR A 20 -2.87 13.96 -23.25
C THR A 20 -2.85 12.45 -22.91
N HIS A 21 -3.64 12.09 -21.88
CA HIS A 21 -4.35 10.80 -21.78
C HIS A 21 -5.71 10.89 -22.51
N PRO A 22 -6.20 9.81 -23.17
CA PRO A 22 -7.13 8.89 -22.47
C PRO A 22 -7.16 7.42 -22.97
N SER A 23 -7.79 6.54 -22.18
CA SER A 23 -8.34 5.19 -22.46
C SER A 23 -7.49 4.21 -23.29
N ILE A 24 -6.91 3.16 -22.66
CA ILE A 24 -6.04 2.11 -23.25
C ILE A 24 -5.30 2.65 -24.49
N ASP A 25 -4.17 3.29 -24.25
CA ASP A 25 -3.37 3.90 -25.32
C ASP A 25 -3.23 2.90 -26.47
N VAL A 26 -3.69 3.28 -27.67
CA VAL A 26 -3.56 2.46 -28.89
C VAL A 26 -2.10 2.03 -29.10
N GLY A 27 -1.14 2.79 -28.56
CA GLY A 27 0.27 2.45 -28.49
C GLY A 27 0.61 1.22 -27.64
N ASP A 28 -0.13 0.92 -26.58
CA ASP A 28 0.12 -0.25 -25.73
C ASP A 28 -0.33 -1.54 -26.41
N GLN A 29 -1.29 -1.49 -27.34
CA GLN A 29 -1.83 -2.69 -27.98
C GLN A 29 -0.74 -3.48 -28.69
N ALA A 30 0.17 -2.82 -29.41
CA ALA A 30 1.28 -3.50 -30.09
C ALA A 30 2.27 -4.15 -29.11
N VAL A 31 2.55 -3.47 -28.00
CA VAL A 31 3.43 -3.98 -26.93
C VAL A 31 2.78 -5.18 -26.24
N ILE A 32 1.50 -5.08 -25.90
CA ILE A 32 0.70 -6.15 -25.29
C ILE A 32 0.67 -7.36 -26.22
N GLN A 33 0.39 -7.19 -27.52
CA GLN A 33 0.40 -8.31 -28.46
C GLN A 33 1.79 -8.97 -28.56
N SER A 34 2.86 -8.19 -28.45
CA SER A 34 4.24 -8.72 -28.41
C SER A 34 4.49 -9.55 -27.16
N ILE A 35 4.06 -9.07 -25.98
CA ILE A 35 4.12 -9.81 -24.72
C ILE A 35 3.33 -11.12 -24.82
N LEU A 36 2.07 -11.06 -25.26
CA LEU A 36 1.19 -12.23 -25.36
C LEU A 36 1.74 -13.27 -26.36
N HIS A 37 2.29 -12.81 -27.48
CA HIS A 37 2.91 -13.67 -28.47
C HIS A 37 4.13 -14.41 -27.90
N GLU A 38 5.08 -13.70 -27.29
CA GLU A 38 6.26 -14.34 -26.70
C GLU A 38 5.88 -15.28 -25.54
N ILE A 39 4.88 -14.90 -24.73
CA ILE A 39 4.38 -15.78 -23.65
C ILE A 39 3.76 -17.05 -24.25
N LYS A 40 3.01 -16.95 -25.35
CA LYS A 40 2.46 -18.13 -26.04
C LYS A 40 3.55 -19.07 -26.53
N LEU A 41 4.70 -18.56 -26.96
CA LEU A 41 5.82 -19.39 -27.43
C LEU A 41 6.47 -20.23 -26.32
N ILE A 42 6.42 -19.75 -25.06
CA ILE A 42 6.99 -20.46 -23.91
C ILE A 42 5.93 -21.17 -23.06
N ASN A 43 4.65 -20.87 -23.27
CA ASN A 43 3.56 -21.47 -22.53
C ASN A 43 3.20 -22.83 -23.15
N GLU A 44 3.67 -23.90 -22.51
CA GLU A 44 3.36 -25.28 -22.91
C GLU A 44 1.87 -25.64 -22.71
N SER A 45 1.14 -24.85 -21.91
CA SER A 45 -0.30 -24.98 -21.80
C SER A 45 -0.98 -24.36 -23.03
N SER A 46 -1.96 -25.04 -23.62
CA SER A 46 -2.74 -24.56 -24.77
C SER A 46 -3.61 -23.32 -24.47
N VAL A 47 -3.40 -22.66 -23.33
CA VAL A 47 -4.10 -21.46 -22.89
C VAL A 47 -3.54 -20.27 -23.66
N SER A 48 -4.39 -19.66 -24.48
CA SER A 48 -4.12 -18.41 -25.17
C SER A 48 -4.77 -17.26 -24.42
N PHE A 49 -3.98 -16.24 -24.08
CA PHE A 49 -4.47 -15.02 -23.43
C PHE A 49 -4.77 -13.97 -24.48
N ARG A 50 -5.90 -13.27 -24.35
CA ARG A 50 -6.36 -12.23 -25.29
C ARG A 50 -5.88 -10.82 -24.90
N ASN A 51 -5.65 -10.59 -23.62
CA ASN A 51 -5.27 -9.30 -23.06
C ASN A 51 -4.47 -9.46 -21.76
N ILE A 52 -4.01 -8.32 -21.20
CA ILE A 52 -3.25 -8.30 -19.93
C ILE A 52 -4.10 -8.73 -18.74
N GLU A 53 -5.40 -8.42 -18.72
CA GLU A 53 -6.29 -8.79 -17.62
C GLU A 53 -6.44 -10.31 -17.48
N GLU A 54 -6.53 -11.03 -18.61
CA GLU A 54 -6.50 -12.49 -18.60
C GLU A 54 -5.13 -13.00 -18.17
N LEU A 55 -4.04 -12.42 -18.71
CA LEU A 55 -2.68 -12.82 -18.38
C LEU A 55 -2.32 -12.58 -16.89
N SER A 56 -2.85 -11.52 -16.29
CA SER A 56 -2.52 -11.13 -14.92
C SER A 56 -3.06 -12.11 -13.87
N GLN A 57 -4.07 -12.91 -14.23
CA GLN A 57 -4.68 -13.91 -13.36
C GLN A 57 -3.82 -15.18 -13.20
N TYR A 58 -2.77 -15.34 -14.00
CA TYR A 58 -1.95 -16.55 -14.02
C TYR A 58 -0.50 -16.25 -13.68
N HIS A 59 0.17 -17.25 -13.10
CA HIS A 59 1.63 -17.27 -12.96
C HIS A 59 2.21 -18.17 -14.05
N ILE A 60 2.91 -17.57 -15.01
CA ILE A 60 3.47 -18.29 -16.15
C ILE A 60 4.99 -18.39 -15.99
N ARG A 61 5.52 -19.62 -16.03
CA ARG A 61 6.96 -19.86 -15.93
C ARG A 61 7.68 -19.20 -17.10
N GLY A 62 8.69 -18.39 -16.79
CA GLY A 62 9.47 -17.64 -17.79
C GLY A 62 8.85 -16.32 -18.26
N ALA A 63 7.59 -16.01 -17.90
CA ALA A 63 6.97 -14.75 -18.33
C ALA A 63 7.67 -13.51 -17.77
N GLY A 64 8.29 -13.60 -16.59
CA GLY A 64 9.00 -12.47 -15.97
C GLY A 64 10.07 -11.85 -16.89
N SER A 65 10.86 -12.66 -17.60
CA SER A 65 11.89 -12.13 -18.52
C SER A 65 11.29 -11.47 -19.76
N ILE A 66 10.11 -11.90 -20.19
CA ILE A 66 9.39 -11.29 -21.30
C ILE A 66 8.78 -9.97 -20.83
N VAL A 67 8.08 -9.98 -19.70
CA VAL A 67 7.48 -8.78 -19.11
C VAL A 67 8.55 -7.72 -18.86
N SER A 68 9.69 -8.07 -18.28
CA SER A 68 10.75 -7.09 -17.99
C SER A 68 11.35 -6.43 -19.24
N LYS A 69 11.34 -7.12 -20.38
CA LYS A 69 11.77 -6.57 -21.68
C LYS A 69 10.81 -5.48 -22.18
N TYR A 70 9.52 -5.61 -21.90
CA TYR A 70 8.47 -4.77 -22.49
C TYR A 70 7.80 -3.77 -21.54
N ILE A 71 7.89 -3.96 -20.23
CA ILE A 71 7.07 -3.21 -19.26
C ILE A 71 7.24 -1.68 -19.35
N TRP A 72 8.43 -1.19 -19.68
CA TRP A 72 8.68 0.25 -19.87
C TRP A 72 8.09 0.81 -21.17
N ALA A 73 7.85 -0.04 -22.17
CA ALA A 73 7.23 0.39 -23.42
C ALA A 73 5.70 0.53 -23.30
N LEU A 74 5.09 -0.08 -22.28
CA LEU A 74 3.70 0.20 -21.91
C LEU A 74 3.62 1.62 -21.35
N LYS A 75 2.59 2.37 -21.71
CA LYS A 75 2.29 3.70 -21.18
C LYS A 75 1.25 3.64 -20.07
N SER A 76 0.31 2.69 -20.13
CA SER A 76 -0.73 2.50 -19.11
C SER A 76 -0.13 2.03 -17.79
N GLN A 77 -0.39 2.78 -16.72
CA GLN A 77 0.00 2.38 -15.37
C GLN A 77 -0.73 1.12 -14.91
N THR A 78 -2.02 0.98 -15.27
CA THR A 78 -2.80 -0.25 -15.02
C THR A 78 -2.18 -1.48 -15.68
N ALA A 79 -1.73 -1.36 -16.93
CA ALA A 79 -1.09 -2.48 -17.63
C ALA A 79 0.26 -2.85 -16.98
N ARG A 80 1.04 -1.85 -16.55
CA ARG A 80 2.31 -2.07 -15.84
C ARG A 80 2.07 -2.73 -14.48
N SER A 81 1.14 -2.20 -13.68
CA SER A 81 0.86 -2.69 -12.33
C SER A 81 0.35 -4.14 -12.35
N GLY A 82 -0.56 -4.45 -13.27
CA GLY A 82 -1.12 -5.79 -13.44
C GLY A 82 -0.12 -6.85 -13.92
N LEU A 83 1.11 -6.46 -14.27
CA LEU A 83 2.19 -7.37 -14.66
C LEU A 83 3.31 -7.50 -13.61
N LEU A 84 3.25 -6.75 -12.50
CA LEU A 84 4.31 -6.77 -11.49
C LEU A 84 4.55 -8.16 -10.91
N HIS A 85 3.51 -8.97 -10.71
CA HIS A 85 3.63 -10.32 -10.15
C HIS A 85 4.46 -11.26 -11.02
N HIS A 86 4.47 -11.08 -12.34
CA HIS A 86 5.34 -11.84 -13.24
C HIS A 86 6.82 -11.48 -13.05
N LEU A 87 7.14 -10.23 -12.71
CA LEU A 87 8.52 -9.81 -12.42
C LEU A 87 9.06 -10.42 -11.13
N MET A 88 8.21 -10.45 -10.10
CA MET A 88 8.56 -10.94 -8.76
C MET A 88 8.80 -12.45 -8.73
N GLY A 89 8.15 -13.17 -9.64
CA GLY A 89 8.11 -14.63 -9.62
C GLY A 89 7.26 -15.18 -8.48
N ASN A 90 7.07 -16.49 -8.48
CA ASN A 90 6.32 -17.19 -7.43
C ASN A 90 6.94 -18.57 -7.19
N ARG A 91 7.31 -18.84 -5.94
CA ARG A 91 7.93 -20.11 -5.54
C ARG A 91 6.98 -21.29 -5.75
N SER A 92 5.69 -21.12 -5.48
CA SER A 92 4.66 -22.16 -5.66
C SER A 92 4.49 -22.57 -7.12
N HIS A 93 4.88 -21.71 -8.06
CA HIS A 93 4.78 -21.96 -9.50
C HIS A 93 6.16 -22.10 -10.17
N HIS A 94 7.24 -22.28 -9.38
CA HIS A 94 8.62 -22.40 -9.86
C HIS A 94 9.03 -21.27 -10.85
N CYS A 95 8.44 -20.09 -10.70
CA CYS A 95 8.73 -18.92 -11.52
C CYS A 95 9.86 -18.11 -10.87
N ALA A 96 10.99 -17.98 -11.55
CA ALA A 96 12.12 -17.21 -11.05
C ALA A 96 11.83 -15.70 -11.10
N ARG A 97 12.31 -14.99 -10.08
CA ARG A 97 12.32 -13.52 -10.06
C ARG A 97 13.28 -12.99 -11.14
N VAL A 98 12.91 -11.88 -11.78
CA VAL A 98 13.77 -11.16 -12.72
C VAL A 98 14.99 -10.55 -12.00
N LYS A 99 16.12 -10.48 -12.69
CA LYS A 99 17.32 -9.78 -12.20
C LYS A 99 17.01 -8.30 -11.94
N ASN A 100 17.53 -7.74 -10.84
CA ASN A 100 17.30 -6.34 -10.42
C ASN A 100 15.81 -5.98 -10.25
N CYS A 101 14.95 -6.95 -9.93
CA CYS A 101 13.50 -6.71 -9.79
C CYS A 101 13.15 -5.62 -8.78
N ASN A 102 13.90 -5.48 -7.67
CA ASN A 102 13.66 -4.45 -6.67
C ASN A 102 13.79 -3.04 -7.28
N GLU A 103 14.88 -2.80 -8.01
CA GLU A 103 15.15 -1.52 -8.70
C GLU A 103 14.10 -1.25 -9.78
N LEU A 104 13.72 -2.27 -10.56
CA LEU A 104 12.71 -2.15 -11.60
C LEU A 104 11.35 -1.74 -11.02
N VAL A 105 10.86 -2.45 -10.00
CA VAL A 105 9.58 -2.14 -9.35
C VAL A 105 9.62 -0.78 -8.67
N TRP A 106 10.74 -0.42 -8.03
CA TRP A 106 10.92 0.90 -7.43
C TRP A 106 10.81 2.03 -8.47
N LYS A 107 11.49 1.90 -9.61
CA LYS A 107 11.41 2.89 -10.70
C LYS A 107 10.00 2.99 -11.30
N LEU A 108 9.32 1.86 -11.50
CA LEU A 108 7.94 1.86 -11.99
C LEU A 108 6.99 2.55 -10.98
N PHE A 109 7.21 2.35 -9.69
CA PHE A 109 6.44 3.02 -8.65
C PHE A 109 6.65 4.54 -8.65
N LEU A 110 7.89 5.02 -8.79
CA LEU A 110 8.18 6.45 -8.90
C LEU A 110 7.54 7.09 -10.14
N ASP A 111 7.58 6.38 -11.27
CA ASP A 111 6.91 6.82 -12.50
C ASP A 111 5.39 6.88 -12.32
N TYR A 112 4.80 5.88 -11.67
CA TYR A 112 3.38 5.87 -11.29
C TYR A 112 3.00 7.06 -10.40
N LEU A 113 3.79 7.36 -9.36
CA LEU A 113 3.55 8.51 -8.49
C LEU A 113 3.62 9.86 -9.22
N SER A 114 4.26 9.90 -10.39
CA SER A 114 4.39 11.09 -11.23
C SER A 114 3.32 11.18 -12.32
N SER A 115 2.42 10.17 -12.42
CA SER A 115 1.38 10.08 -13.44
C SER A 115 0.04 10.67 -12.99
N ASP A 116 -0.86 10.92 -13.95
CA ASP A 116 -2.25 11.33 -13.67
C ASP A 116 -3.06 10.23 -12.95
N ASP A 117 -2.65 8.97 -13.11
CA ASP A 117 -3.26 7.80 -12.45
C ASP A 117 -2.81 7.67 -10.97
N CYS A 118 -1.99 8.59 -10.47
CA CYS A 118 -1.50 8.52 -9.09
C CYS A 118 -2.67 8.45 -8.08
N PHE A 119 -2.48 7.64 -7.05
CA PHE A 119 -3.48 7.30 -6.03
C PHE A 119 -4.69 6.48 -6.52
N ASP A 120 -4.68 5.92 -7.73
CA ASP A 120 -5.55 4.78 -8.04
C ASP A 120 -5.32 3.62 -7.05
N SER A 121 -6.37 3.23 -6.33
CA SER A 121 -6.27 2.22 -5.26
C SER A 121 -5.94 0.82 -5.79
N GLY A 122 -6.34 0.50 -7.03
CA GLY A 122 -6.03 -0.79 -7.65
C GLY A 122 -4.54 -0.90 -7.96
N ILE A 123 -3.98 0.12 -8.61
CA ILE A 123 -2.55 0.20 -8.91
C ILE A 123 -1.72 0.24 -7.62
N LEU A 124 -2.14 1.02 -6.62
CA LEU A 124 -1.45 1.05 -5.32
C LEU A 124 -1.45 -0.30 -4.62
N ASN A 125 -2.53 -1.07 -4.70
CA ASN A 125 -2.57 -2.41 -4.14
C ASN A 125 -1.57 -3.36 -4.82
N ASP A 126 -1.37 -3.24 -6.14
CA ASP A 126 -0.35 -4.03 -6.85
C ASP A 126 1.06 -3.69 -6.34
N TYR A 127 1.38 -2.40 -6.18
CA TYR A 127 2.66 -1.97 -5.61
C TYR A 127 2.81 -2.33 -4.13
N ASP A 128 1.75 -2.24 -3.33
CA ASP A 128 1.75 -2.65 -1.93
C ASP A 128 2.09 -4.14 -1.78
N ASN A 129 1.44 -4.98 -2.60
CA ASN A 129 1.76 -6.40 -2.69
C ASN A 129 3.18 -6.61 -3.18
N ALA A 130 3.63 -5.80 -4.16
CA ALA A 130 4.96 -5.94 -4.70
C ALA A 130 6.04 -5.66 -3.67
N PHE A 131 6.01 -4.52 -3.00
CA PHE A 131 7.00 -4.19 -1.96
C PHE A 131 6.96 -5.17 -0.79
N ALA A 132 5.78 -5.54 -0.30
CA ALA A 132 5.65 -6.51 0.79
C ALA A 132 6.21 -7.90 0.43
N THR A 133 6.10 -8.29 -0.85
CA THR A 133 6.69 -9.52 -1.37
C THR A 133 8.19 -9.38 -1.55
N LEU A 134 8.61 -8.24 -2.12
CA LEU A 134 9.98 -8.05 -2.55
C LEU A 134 10.93 -7.81 -1.38
N LYS A 135 10.43 -7.18 -0.31
CA LYS A 135 11.15 -6.74 0.87
C LYS A 135 12.45 -5.97 0.54
N PRO A 136 12.36 -4.87 -0.24
CA PRO A 136 13.54 -4.15 -0.72
C PRO A 136 14.12 -3.24 0.37
N LYS A 137 14.92 -3.81 1.28
CA LYS A 137 15.54 -3.07 2.38
C LYS A 137 16.41 -1.90 1.91
N GLU A 138 16.98 -2.00 0.72
CA GLU A 138 17.77 -0.93 0.10
C GLU A 138 16.99 0.37 -0.14
N TYR A 139 15.65 0.32 -0.19
CA TYR A 139 14.78 1.49 -0.36
C TYR A 139 13.99 1.85 0.91
N ALA A 140 14.42 1.36 2.08
CA ALA A 140 13.68 1.57 3.33
C ALA A 140 13.50 3.06 3.65
N THR A 141 14.55 3.87 3.48
CA THR A 141 14.52 5.31 3.77
C THR A 141 13.51 6.04 2.87
N GLU A 142 13.53 5.73 1.59
CA GLU A 142 12.64 6.33 0.60
C GLU A 142 11.19 5.89 0.80
N LEU A 143 10.96 4.62 1.13
CA LEU A 143 9.64 4.11 1.48
C LEU A 143 9.10 4.74 2.77
N ILE A 144 9.95 5.08 3.74
CA ILE A 144 9.56 5.85 4.92
C ILE A 144 9.18 7.28 4.53
N GLU A 145 9.91 7.93 3.62
CA GLU A 145 9.53 9.26 3.13
C GLU A 145 8.17 9.23 2.42
N VAL A 146 7.96 8.25 1.55
CA VAL A 146 6.67 7.98 0.89
C VAL A 146 5.54 7.78 1.91
N SER A 147 5.80 7.09 3.00
CA SER A 147 4.80 6.82 4.05
C SER A 147 4.31 8.05 4.81
N LYS A 148 5.02 9.18 4.73
CA LYS A 148 4.55 10.45 5.31
C LYS A 148 3.36 11.03 4.54
N ASN A 149 3.14 10.58 3.31
CA ASN A 149 1.94 10.90 2.55
C ASN A 149 0.73 10.13 3.11
N PRO A 150 -0.33 10.81 3.62
CA PRO A 150 -1.48 10.14 4.23
C PRO A 150 -2.20 9.18 3.29
N CYS A 151 -2.30 9.49 2.00
CA CYS A 151 -2.95 8.63 1.03
C CYS A 151 -2.15 7.33 0.78
N LEU A 152 -0.82 7.44 0.62
CA LEU A 152 0.05 6.28 0.42
C LEU A 152 0.15 5.41 1.67
N PHE A 153 0.22 6.02 2.85
CA PHE A 153 0.16 5.28 4.11
C PHE A 153 -1.12 4.46 4.24
N ASN A 154 -2.26 5.07 3.93
CA ASN A 154 -3.57 4.43 4.02
C ASN A 154 -3.72 3.27 3.03
N ASN A 155 -3.23 3.45 1.80
CA ASN A 155 -3.44 2.53 0.70
C ASN A 155 -2.33 1.49 0.51
N MET A 156 -1.22 1.57 1.25
CA MET A 156 -0.12 0.60 1.19
C MET A 156 0.13 -0.12 2.54
N PRO A 157 -0.91 -0.71 3.16
CA PRO A 157 -0.82 -1.23 4.52
C PRO A 157 0.15 -2.42 4.68
N ARG A 158 0.40 -3.22 3.63
CA ARG A 158 1.36 -4.34 3.72
C ARG A 158 2.79 -3.83 3.75
N THR A 159 3.09 -2.81 2.96
CA THR A 159 4.37 -2.10 2.90
C THR A 159 4.64 -1.41 4.22
N MET A 160 3.66 -0.71 4.79
CA MET A 160 3.81 -0.07 6.10
C MET A 160 4.10 -1.10 7.21
N ARG A 161 3.37 -2.23 7.24
CA ARG A 161 3.66 -3.29 8.22
C ARG A 161 5.02 -3.94 8.00
N MET A 162 5.47 -4.07 6.75
CA MET A 162 6.81 -4.54 6.42
C MET A 162 7.88 -3.58 6.95
N LEU A 163 7.75 -2.27 6.70
CA LEU A 163 8.66 -1.26 7.23
C LEU A 163 8.72 -1.31 8.77
N ALA A 164 7.57 -1.40 9.43
CA ALA A 164 7.53 -1.53 10.89
C ALA A 164 8.28 -2.76 11.40
N SER A 165 8.16 -3.88 10.69
CA SER A 165 8.84 -5.13 11.07
C SER A 165 10.36 -5.08 10.92
N TRP A 166 10.88 -4.12 10.17
CA TRP A 166 12.32 -3.87 10.06
C TRP A 166 12.84 -2.96 11.17
N GLN A 167 11.94 -2.37 11.98
CA GLN A 167 12.29 -1.47 13.08
C GLN A 167 13.14 -0.27 12.62
N GLU A 168 12.89 0.23 11.41
CA GLU A 168 13.65 1.35 10.86
C GLU A 168 13.48 2.61 11.74
N PRO A 169 14.58 3.26 12.18
CA PRO A 169 14.52 4.30 13.22
C PRO A 169 13.53 5.44 12.94
N GLY A 170 13.42 5.89 11.70
CA GLY A 170 12.54 6.99 11.31
C GLY A 170 11.06 6.61 11.15
N PHE A 171 10.72 5.32 11.09
CA PHE A 171 9.35 4.89 10.84
C PHE A 171 8.49 4.89 12.11
N LYS A 172 9.12 4.76 13.29
CA LYS A 172 8.42 4.89 14.59
C LYS A 172 7.69 6.23 14.71
N ASP A 173 8.35 7.31 14.33
CA ASP A 173 7.80 8.67 14.42
C ASP A 173 6.62 8.87 13.47
N VAL A 174 6.69 8.29 12.26
CA VAL A 174 5.58 8.29 11.31
C VAL A 174 4.36 7.57 11.90
N LEU A 175 4.57 6.37 12.47
CA LEU A 175 3.48 5.63 13.11
C LEU A 175 2.88 6.38 14.30
N PHE A 176 3.71 7.02 15.13
CA PHE A 176 3.20 7.82 16.23
C PHE A 176 2.39 9.02 15.76
N ASP A 177 2.87 9.72 14.73
CA ASP A 177 2.15 10.88 14.19
C ASP A 177 0.77 10.48 13.66
N TYR A 178 0.65 9.39 12.90
CA TYR A 178 -0.64 8.88 12.44
C TYR A 178 -1.54 8.35 13.57
N PHE A 179 -0.94 7.80 14.63
CA PHE A 179 -1.70 7.32 15.79
C PHE A 179 -2.30 8.49 16.57
N MET A 180 -1.51 9.54 16.78
CA MET A 180 -1.88 10.71 17.59
C MET A 180 -2.73 11.72 16.81
N ASN A 181 -2.56 11.78 15.49
CA ASN A 181 -3.25 12.72 14.62
C ASN A 181 -4.07 12.00 13.51
N PRO A 182 -5.02 11.11 13.87
CA PRO A 182 -5.77 10.33 12.89
C PRO A 182 -6.65 11.18 11.96
N GLN A 183 -6.99 12.41 12.36
CA GLN A 183 -7.75 13.39 11.56
C GLN A 183 -6.96 13.90 10.34
N ARG A 184 -5.62 13.78 10.33
CA ARG A 184 -4.79 14.30 9.24
C ARG A 184 -5.12 13.65 7.89
N ILE A 185 -5.65 12.41 7.89
CA ILE A 185 -6.10 11.75 6.66
C ILE A 185 -7.25 12.54 6.02
N GLU A 186 -8.26 12.89 6.81
CA GLU A 186 -9.41 13.69 6.35
C GLU A 186 -8.98 15.09 5.93
N GLU A 187 -8.11 15.75 6.72
CA GLU A 187 -7.56 17.07 6.40
C GLU A 187 -6.78 17.05 5.07
N TYR A 188 -5.95 16.02 4.87
CA TYR A 188 -5.15 15.85 3.67
C TYR A 188 -6.04 15.64 2.44
N LEU A 189 -7.01 14.72 2.51
CA LEU A 189 -7.92 14.43 1.40
C LEU A 189 -8.77 15.66 1.04
N SER A 190 -9.23 16.42 2.03
CA SER A 190 -9.97 17.66 1.82
C SER A 190 -9.13 18.72 1.11
N LYS A 191 -7.86 18.89 1.51
CA LYS A 191 -6.94 19.83 0.86
C LYS A 191 -6.61 19.41 -0.58
N TYR A 192 -6.34 18.12 -0.80
CA TYR A 192 -5.98 17.59 -2.12
C TYR A 192 -7.10 17.75 -3.14
N SER A 193 -8.36 17.62 -2.72
CA SER A 193 -9.53 17.89 -3.56
C SER A 193 -9.63 19.38 -3.98
N MET A 194 -9.22 20.30 -3.11
CA MET A 194 -9.23 21.75 -3.41
C MET A 194 -8.12 22.20 -4.36
N ASP A 195 -6.98 21.53 -4.36
CA ASP A 195 -5.81 21.90 -5.18
C ASP A 195 -5.99 21.59 -6.69
N LYS A 196 -7.14 21.05 -7.12
CA LYS A 196 -7.53 20.74 -8.52
C LYS A 196 -6.55 19.86 -9.32
N ARG A 197 -5.50 19.32 -8.71
CA ARG A 197 -4.52 18.43 -9.36
C ARG A 197 -5.08 17.02 -9.59
N ILE A 198 -6.07 16.62 -8.80
CA ILE A 198 -6.87 15.40 -8.97
C ILE A 198 -8.30 15.75 -8.52
N HIS A 199 -9.29 15.63 -9.40
CA HIS A 199 -10.68 15.78 -8.99
C HIS A 199 -11.07 14.55 -8.17
N MET A 200 -10.93 14.63 -6.84
CA MET A 200 -11.50 13.64 -5.93
C MET A 200 -12.92 14.08 -5.59
N ASP A 201 -13.91 13.32 -6.06
CA ASP A 201 -15.30 13.50 -5.64
C ASP A 201 -15.50 13.14 -4.17
N ASP A 202 -16.60 13.64 -3.59
CA ASP A 202 -16.96 13.42 -2.19
C ASP A 202 -17.07 11.92 -1.86
N ASP A 203 -17.51 11.10 -2.81
CA ASP A 203 -17.62 9.66 -2.65
C ASP A 203 -16.24 9.00 -2.51
N ARG A 204 -15.24 9.44 -3.26
CA ARG A 204 -13.85 8.97 -3.15
C ARG A 204 -13.24 9.39 -1.82
N ILE A 205 -13.43 10.63 -1.40
CA ILE A 205 -12.96 11.10 -0.08
C ILE A 205 -13.56 10.24 1.03
N LYS A 206 -14.88 10.00 0.97
CA LYS A 206 -15.58 9.14 1.94
C LYS A 206 -15.02 7.72 1.93
N ARG A 207 -14.77 7.12 0.76
CA ARG A 207 -14.15 5.78 0.65
C ARG A 207 -12.78 5.73 1.31
N GLU A 208 -11.94 6.74 1.12
CA GLU A 208 -10.60 6.80 1.71
C GLU A 208 -10.64 6.96 3.23
N ILE A 209 -11.56 7.78 3.75
CA ILE A 209 -11.79 7.93 5.20
C ILE A 209 -12.31 6.61 5.79
N ASP A 210 -13.27 5.97 5.15
CA ASP A 210 -13.77 4.65 5.55
C ASP A 210 -12.66 3.61 5.53
N TRP A 211 -11.77 3.66 4.53
CA TRP A 211 -10.62 2.78 4.42
C TRP A 211 -9.61 3.02 5.55
N TRP A 212 -9.38 4.27 5.94
CA TRP A 212 -8.57 4.61 7.11
C TRP A 212 -9.11 3.98 8.39
N GLN A 213 -10.42 4.07 8.61
CA GLN A 213 -11.07 3.44 9.76
C GLN A 213 -10.92 1.91 9.75
N LYS A 214 -10.91 1.30 8.56
CA LYS A 214 -10.86 -0.16 8.37
C LYS A 214 -9.46 -0.75 8.28
N SER A 215 -8.45 0.02 7.87
CA SER A 215 -7.12 -0.49 7.51
C SER A 215 -5.97 0.36 8.05
N GLY A 216 -5.99 1.68 7.84
CA GLY A 216 -4.90 2.56 8.24
C GLY A 216 -4.66 2.61 9.75
N LYS A 217 -5.74 2.67 10.56
CA LYS A 217 -5.65 2.56 12.03
C LYS A 217 -5.01 1.24 12.48
N TYR A 218 -5.41 0.12 11.86
CA TYR A 218 -4.86 -1.19 12.16
C TYR A 218 -3.39 -1.31 11.81
N THR A 219 -3.00 -0.73 10.67
CA THR A 219 -1.62 -0.66 10.21
C THR A 219 -0.75 0.09 11.22
N THR A 220 -1.26 1.21 11.73
CA THR A 220 -0.58 2.00 12.75
C THR A 220 -0.37 1.22 14.05
N ILE A 221 -1.46 0.68 14.63
CA ILE A 221 -1.41 -0.13 15.86
C ILE A 221 -0.51 -1.35 15.69
N SER A 222 -0.69 -2.09 14.60
CA SER A 222 0.10 -3.29 14.29
C SER A 222 1.57 -2.98 14.00
N GLY A 223 1.88 -1.76 13.54
CA GLY A 223 3.24 -1.31 13.32
C GLY A 223 3.93 -0.94 14.63
N LEU A 224 3.24 -0.19 15.50
CA LEU A 224 3.77 0.26 16.79
C LEU A 224 4.22 -0.90 17.69
N LYS A 225 3.62 -2.09 17.56
CA LYS A 225 4.04 -3.28 18.32
C LYS A 225 5.53 -3.63 18.15
N TYR A 226 6.14 -3.32 16.99
CA TYR A 226 7.55 -3.62 16.72
C TYR A 226 8.49 -2.62 17.42
N TYR A 227 7.97 -1.52 17.96
CA TYR A 227 8.72 -0.53 18.71
C TYR A 227 8.37 -0.62 20.19
N ALA A 228 8.67 -1.78 20.78
CA ALA A 228 8.34 -2.11 22.16
C ALA A 228 9.01 -1.13 23.14
N SER A 229 8.18 -0.45 23.93
CA SER A 229 8.60 0.43 25.01
C SER A 229 7.43 0.66 25.97
N GLU A 230 7.73 1.06 27.21
CA GLU A 230 6.69 1.42 28.19
C GLU A 230 5.75 2.51 27.66
N GLN A 231 6.31 3.50 26.95
CA GLN A 231 5.54 4.56 26.28
C GLN A 231 4.53 3.97 25.28
N THR A 232 4.99 3.11 24.37
CA THR A 232 4.12 2.48 23.37
C THR A 232 3.03 1.64 24.03
N ALA A 233 3.39 0.85 25.05
CA ALA A 233 2.44 0.02 25.79
C ALA A 233 1.37 0.86 26.48
N ALA A 234 1.76 1.92 27.18
CA ALA A 234 0.86 2.84 27.86
C ALA A 234 -0.12 3.52 26.88
N MET A 235 0.39 4.01 25.74
CA MET A 235 -0.43 4.64 24.71
C MET A 235 -1.48 3.69 24.13
N LEU A 236 -1.09 2.47 23.74
CA LEU A 236 -2.03 1.48 23.20
C LEU A 236 -3.05 1.03 24.26
N THR A 237 -2.64 0.91 25.52
CA THR A 237 -3.52 0.54 26.64
C THR A 237 -4.55 1.62 26.94
N GLN A 238 -4.12 2.89 26.94
CA GLN A 238 -5.03 4.03 27.09
C GLN A 238 -6.06 4.03 25.97
N HIS A 239 -5.62 3.90 24.72
CA HIS A 239 -6.51 3.89 23.56
C HIS A 239 -7.50 2.72 23.58
N ALA A 240 -7.04 1.52 23.99
CA ALA A 240 -7.93 0.37 24.18
C ALA A 240 -9.02 0.64 25.22
N SER A 241 -8.67 1.33 26.31
CA SER A 241 -9.60 1.70 27.37
C SER A 241 -10.62 2.75 26.91
N GLU A 242 -10.19 3.73 26.11
CA GLU A 242 -11.06 4.74 25.51
C GLU A 242 -12.05 4.12 24.52
N LEU A 243 -11.58 3.26 23.61
CA LEU A 243 -12.43 2.51 22.68
C LEU A 243 -13.46 1.63 23.40
N GLU A 244 -13.09 1.00 24.51
CA GLU A 244 -14.05 0.21 25.30
C GLU A 244 -15.13 1.10 25.93
N LYS A 245 -14.78 2.30 26.40
CA LYS A 245 -15.75 3.27 26.93
C LYS A 245 -16.70 3.75 25.83
N GLU A 246 -16.18 4.10 24.66
CA GLU A 246 -16.97 4.51 23.50
C GLU A 246 -17.97 3.41 23.09
N MET A 247 -17.50 2.17 22.95
CA MET A 247 -18.35 1.02 22.64
C MET A 247 -19.45 0.84 23.68
N LYS A 248 -19.13 0.95 24.99
CA LYS A 248 -20.13 0.83 26.07
C LYS A 248 -21.19 1.92 25.99
N ILE A 249 -20.80 3.17 25.72
CA ILE A 249 -21.73 4.29 25.53
C ILE A 249 -22.64 4.05 24.33
N GLU A 250 -22.09 3.58 23.20
CA GLU A 250 -22.87 3.30 22.00
C GLU A 250 -23.86 2.14 22.22
N LEU A 251 -23.43 1.08 22.92
CA LEU A 251 -24.29 -0.04 23.30
C LEU A 251 -25.43 0.36 24.26
N GLN A 252 -25.21 1.34 25.13
CA GLN A 252 -26.23 1.87 26.04
C GLN A 252 -27.31 2.68 25.29
N LYS A 253 -26.93 3.41 24.24
CA LYS A 253 -27.85 4.19 23.39
C LYS A 253 -28.69 3.31 22.46
N CYS A 254 -28.23 2.08 22.19
CA CYS A 254 -28.92 1.15 21.33
C CYS A 254 -29.88 0.26 22.11
N THR A 255 -31.13 0.12 21.65
CA THR A 255 -32.12 -0.79 22.23
C THR A 255 -32.27 -2.08 21.42
N ASP A 256 -32.07 -2.02 20.11
CA ASP A 256 -32.17 -3.16 19.20
C ASP A 256 -31.02 -4.16 19.35
N ARG A 257 -31.35 -5.46 19.28
CA ARG A 257 -30.40 -6.56 19.46
C ARG A 257 -29.44 -6.69 18.28
N TYR A 258 -29.91 -6.48 17.05
CA TYR A 258 -29.07 -6.62 15.86
C TYR A 258 -28.07 -5.46 15.75
N ALA A 259 -28.51 -4.24 16.02
CA ALA A 259 -27.64 -3.07 16.09
C ALA A 259 -26.59 -3.18 17.21
N LYS A 260 -26.93 -3.76 18.39
CA LYS A 260 -25.92 -4.10 19.41
C LYS A 260 -24.89 -5.11 18.92
N SER A 261 -25.31 -6.11 18.13
CA SER A 261 -24.40 -7.08 17.53
C SER A 261 -23.46 -6.43 16.53
N ASP A 262 -23.97 -5.52 15.70
CA ASP A 262 -23.16 -4.75 14.74
C ASP A 262 -22.13 -3.85 15.45
N ILE A 263 -22.54 -3.12 16.50
CA ILE A 263 -21.63 -2.32 17.32
C ILE A 263 -20.49 -3.20 17.83
N ARG A 264 -20.78 -4.34 18.47
CA ARG A 264 -19.73 -5.24 18.97
C ARG A 264 -18.82 -5.74 17.85
N TYR A 265 -19.39 -6.06 16.69
CA TYR A 265 -18.63 -6.51 15.54
C TYR A 265 -17.65 -5.43 15.06
N ARG A 266 -18.08 -4.18 14.92
CA ARG A 266 -17.23 -3.05 14.50
C ARG A 266 -16.02 -2.84 15.41
N TYR A 267 -16.17 -2.96 16.73
CA TYR A 267 -15.06 -2.77 17.67
C TYR A 267 -14.20 -4.03 17.86
N SER A 268 -14.74 -5.22 17.58
CA SER A 268 -14.07 -6.49 17.90
C SER A 268 -12.68 -6.63 17.26
N SER A 269 -12.56 -6.24 15.99
CA SER A 269 -11.31 -6.40 15.24
C SER A 269 -10.20 -5.48 15.78
N ILE A 270 -10.52 -4.20 16.06
CA ILE A 270 -9.55 -3.24 16.59
C ILE A 270 -9.15 -3.58 18.03
N GLN A 271 -10.10 -4.00 18.86
CA GLN A 271 -9.83 -4.46 20.22
C GLN A 271 -8.93 -5.69 20.24
N LYS A 272 -9.16 -6.65 19.34
CA LYS A 272 -8.28 -7.82 19.18
C LYS A 272 -6.86 -7.38 18.79
N THR A 273 -6.75 -6.52 17.80
CA THR A 273 -5.45 -6.02 17.32
C THR A 273 -4.68 -5.29 18.41
N LEU A 274 -5.36 -4.46 19.21
CA LEU A 274 -4.77 -3.78 20.37
C LEU A 274 -4.28 -4.78 21.42
N ARG A 275 -5.11 -5.74 21.81
CA ARG A 275 -4.75 -6.76 22.80
C ARG A 275 -3.54 -7.58 22.36
N ASP A 276 -3.53 -8.03 21.10
CA ASP A 276 -2.43 -8.81 20.53
C ASP A 276 -1.14 -7.97 20.47
N SER A 277 -1.25 -6.68 20.15
CA SER A 277 -0.11 -5.75 20.06
C SER A 277 0.46 -5.41 21.45
N ILE A 278 -0.39 -5.13 22.44
CA ILE A 278 0.02 -4.88 23.84
C ILE A 278 0.71 -6.13 24.40
N SER A 279 0.09 -7.31 24.24
CA SER A 279 0.66 -8.57 24.71
C SER A 279 1.99 -8.93 24.03
N TYR A 280 2.20 -8.47 22.79
CA TYR A 280 3.49 -8.59 22.11
C TYR A 280 4.53 -7.66 22.76
N ILE A 281 4.21 -6.38 22.95
CA ILE A 281 5.11 -5.40 23.55
C ILE A 281 5.54 -5.81 24.97
N GLU A 282 4.59 -6.25 25.81
CA GLU A 282 4.87 -6.68 27.19
C GLU A 282 5.87 -7.85 27.24
N ARG A 283 5.74 -8.81 26.31
CA ARG A 283 6.68 -9.92 26.18
C ARG A 283 8.06 -9.47 25.73
N GLU A 284 8.15 -8.58 24.74
CA GLU A 284 9.43 -8.05 24.26
C GLU A 284 10.16 -7.25 25.35
N ILE A 285 9.44 -6.41 26.12
CA ILE A 285 10.01 -5.67 27.26
C ILE A 285 10.53 -6.63 28.34
N THR A 286 9.75 -7.67 28.67
CA THR A 286 10.14 -8.66 29.69
C THR A 286 11.38 -9.44 29.26
N ASN A 287 11.46 -9.84 27.99
CA ASN A 287 12.58 -10.60 27.45
C ASN A 287 13.85 -9.75 27.24
N GLY A 288 13.71 -8.44 27.00
CA GLY A 288 14.84 -7.52 26.79
C GLY A 288 15.52 -7.04 28.08
N ASN A 289 14.92 -7.30 29.25
CA ASN A 289 15.42 -6.91 30.57
C ASN A 289 16.09 -8.08 31.33
N GLY A 290 16.35 -9.22 30.67
CA GLY A 290 17.07 -10.38 31.22
C GLY A 290 18.39 -10.62 30.51
#